data_AF-F0XQP9-F1
#
_entry.id   AF-F0XQP9-F1
#
_cell.length_a   1.000
_cell.length_b   1.000
_cell.length_c   1.000
_cell.angle_alpha   90.00
_cell.angle_beta   90.00
_cell.angle_gamma   90.00
#
_symmetry.space_group_name_H-M   'P 1'
#
loop_
_entity.id
_entity.type
_entity.pdbx_description
1 polymer ?
#
loop_
_entity_poly.entity_id
_entity_poly.type
_entity_poly.pdbx_seq_one_letter_code
_entity_poly.pdbx_strand_id
1 'polypeptide(L)'
;MDEERTRKSEEQPQPRIQGQEAETPSHHERTADLADSSHSDDRQDAIMQSPIPTRPKLPSRKSSGTIIISRDSEEALHPVDSRTDYEDVTAMSPRRTSQDLEEMGRQTRDEVRKHAKMLQDSLLLIFHRIQAVKEEHDKLDSNNKFLQKYIGDLMSTSKITASGSSRAKK
;
A
#
# COMPACT_ATOMS: atom_id res chain seq x y z
N MET A 1 -35.83 -6.93 -66.26
CA MET A 1 -36.70 -7.80 -65.46
C MET A 1 -35.81 -8.60 -64.54
N ASP A 2 -35.66 -8.37 -63.25
CA ASP A 2 -36.10 -7.38 -62.26
C ASP A 2 -35.10 -7.62 -61.10
N GLU A 3 -34.24 -6.69 -60.72
CA GLU A 3 -34.45 -5.70 -59.65
C GLU A 3 -35.29 -6.17 -58.46
N GLU A 4 -34.62 -6.62 -57.39
CA GLU A 4 -34.89 -6.31 -55.97
C GLU A 4 -33.59 -6.66 -55.22
N ARG A 5 -32.76 -5.77 -54.68
CA ARG A 5 -32.91 -4.49 -53.99
C ARG A 5 -33.56 -4.59 -52.62
N THR A 6 -32.85 -5.24 -51.68
CA THR A 6 -33.00 -4.94 -50.25
C THR A 6 -31.85 -4.04 -49.78
N ARG A 7 -32.20 -2.77 -49.59
CA ARG A 7 -31.40 -1.72 -48.95
C ARG A 7 -31.75 -1.65 -47.45
N LYS A 8 -30.77 -1.14 -46.66
CA LYS A 8 -30.94 -0.39 -45.39
C LYS A 8 -31.34 -1.24 -44.18
N SER A 9 -30.72 -1.15 -42.99
CA SER A 9 -30.16 -0.01 -42.23
C SER A 9 -29.09 -0.57 -41.27
N GLU A 10 -27.86 -0.07 -41.19
CA GLU A 10 -27.42 1.05 -40.35
C GLU A 10 -28.22 1.24 -39.06
N GLU A 11 -27.76 0.65 -37.95
CA GLU A 11 -27.68 1.34 -36.65
C GLU A 11 -26.67 0.63 -35.73
N GLN A 12 -25.70 1.41 -35.29
CA GLN A 12 -24.70 1.11 -34.28
C GLN A 12 -25.30 1.50 -32.91
N PRO A 13 -25.29 0.65 -31.87
CA PRO A 13 -25.44 1.15 -30.51
C PRO A 13 -24.08 1.20 -29.82
N GLN A 14 -23.64 2.42 -29.53
CA GLN A 14 -22.68 2.73 -28.48
C GLN A 14 -23.16 2.24 -27.09
N PRO A 15 -22.25 2.06 -26.12
CA PRO A 15 -22.53 1.35 -24.88
C PRO A 15 -23.45 2.14 -23.94
N ARG A 16 -24.48 1.46 -23.44
CA ARG A 16 -25.36 1.95 -22.38
C ARG A 16 -24.69 1.71 -21.03
N ILE A 17 -24.31 2.80 -20.37
CA ILE A 17 -23.87 2.85 -18.98
C ILE A 17 -25.09 2.52 -18.11
N GLN A 18 -25.06 1.39 -17.40
CA GLN A 18 -25.81 1.20 -16.17
C GLN A 18 -25.12 0.13 -15.34
N GLY A 19 -24.63 0.52 -14.17
CA GLY A 19 -23.83 -0.33 -13.30
C GLY A 19 -24.64 -1.46 -12.69
N GLN A 20 -23.94 -2.56 -12.42
CA GLN A 20 -24.24 -3.52 -11.37
C GLN A 20 -22.99 -4.41 -11.16
N GLU A 21 -22.33 -4.14 -10.03
CA GLU A 21 -21.75 -5.12 -9.10
C GLU A 21 -20.72 -6.12 -9.64
N ALA A 22 -19.44 -5.71 -9.54
CA ALA A 22 -18.31 -6.61 -9.51
C ALA A 22 -18.23 -7.29 -8.12
N GLU A 23 -18.38 -8.61 -8.08
CA GLU A 23 -17.97 -9.44 -6.94
C GLU A 23 -16.45 -9.41 -6.81
N THR A 24 -15.95 -8.76 -5.76
CA THR A 24 -14.56 -8.84 -5.31
C THR A 24 -14.45 -9.76 -4.09
N PRO A 25 -13.37 -10.55 -3.97
CA PRO A 25 -13.20 -11.52 -2.90
C PRO A 25 -13.01 -10.83 -1.54
N SER A 26 -13.72 -11.35 -0.54
CA SER A 26 -13.70 -10.95 0.87
C SER A 26 -12.29 -11.00 1.47
N HIS A 27 -11.68 -9.82 1.64
CA HIS A 27 -10.58 -9.60 2.57
C HIS A 27 -11.15 -9.26 3.95
N HIS A 28 -10.89 -10.13 4.91
CA HIS A 28 -11.29 -9.98 6.30
C HIS A 28 -10.30 -9.03 7.01
N GLU A 29 -10.45 -7.73 6.83
CA GLU A 29 -9.75 -6.73 7.63
C GLU A 29 -10.55 -6.43 8.90
N ARG A 30 -10.02 -6.83 10.05
CA ARG A 30 -10.49 -6.44 11.37
C ARG A 30 -10.00 -5.02 11.67
N THR A 31 -10.80 -4.02 11.32
CA THR A 31 -10.69 -2.68 11.91
C THR A 31 -11.49 -2.68 13.22
N ALA A 32 -10.79 -2.63 14.34
CA ALA A 32 -11.43 -2.33 15.62
C ALA A 32 -11.68 -0.83 15.68
N ASP A 33 -12.94 -0.43 15.50
CA ASP A 33 -13.40 0.94 15.70
C ASP A 33 -13.23 1.30 17.18
N LEU A 34 -12.33 2.26 17.44
CA LEU A 34 -12.24 2.96 18.72
C LEU A 34 -13.45 3.90 18.82
N ALA A 35 -14.54 3.43 19.44
CA ALA A 35 -15.66 4.29 19.83
C ALA A 35 -15.34 4.99 21.15
N ASP A 36 -14.90 6.25 21.05
CA ASP A 36 -14.94 7.23 22.14
C ASP A 36 -16.41 7.48 22.52
N SER A 37 -16.80 7.06 23.72
CA SER A 37 -18.15 7.27 24.24
C SER A 37 -18.12 8.30 25.36
N SER A 38 -18.29 9.57 24.99
CA SER A 38 -18.64 10.64 25.93
C SER A 38 -20.13 10.54 26.25
N HIS A 39 -20.47 9.96 27.40
CA HIS A 39 -21.86 9.91 27.88
C HIS A 39 -22.06 10.99 28.94
N SER A 40 -22.91 11.97 28.62
CA SER A 40 -23.42 12.96 29.56
C SER A 40 -24.81 12.50 29.97
N ASP A 41 -25.06 12.28 31.25
CA ASP A 41 -26.40 11.89 31.69
C ASP A 41 -26.83 12.64 32.96
N ASP A 42 -27.95 13.33 32.83
CA ASP A 42 -28.68 14.02 33.90
C ASP A 42 -29.93 13.19 34.22
N ARG A 43 -29.80 12.37 35.27
CA ARG A 43 -30.80 11.80 36.19
C ARG A 43 -32.16 11.33 35.63
N GLN A 44 -32.39 10.01 35.71
CA GLN A 44 -33.47 9.41 36.51
C GLN A 44 -33.28 7.89 36.75
N ASP A 45 -33.87 7.42 37.84
CA ASP A 45 -33.57 6.21 38.61
C ASP A 45 -33.69 4.83 37.92
N ALA A 46 -32.60 4.07 37.95
CA ALA A 46 -32.59 2.61 38.12
C ALA A 46 -31.19 2.16 38.58
N ILE A 47 -30.97 2.15 39.89
CA ILE A 47 -29.69 1.75 40.51
C ILE A 47 -29.56 0.22 40.43
N MET A 48 -29.14 -0.32 39.29
CA MET A 48 -28.55 -1.66 39.22
C MET A 48 -27.06 -1.56 39.58
N GLN A 49 -26.77 -1.43 40.87
CA GLN A 49 -25.40 -1.57 41.39
C GLN A 49 -25.01 -3.05 41.37
N SER A 50 -24.50 -3.54 40.25
CA SER A 50 -23.69 -4.75 40.28
C SER A 50 -22.40 -4.44 41.06
N PRO A 51 -22.06 -5.20 42.13
CA PRO A 51 -20.84 -4.94 42.88
C PRO A 51 -19.63 -5.10 41.96
N ILE A 52 -18.81 -4.05 41.88
CA ILE A 52 -17.54 -4.08 41.13
C ILE A 52 -16.69 -5.19 41.76
N PRO A 53 -16.31 -6.24 41.02
CA PRO A 53 -15.47 -7.30 41.56
C PRO A 53 -14.15 -6.69 42.01
N THR A 54 -13.92 -6.68 43.32
CA THR A 54 -12.68 -6.17 43.89
C THR A 54 -11.58 -7.19 43.63
N ARG A 55 -10.57 -6.77 42.87
CA ARG A 55 -9.40 -7.61 42.61
C ARG A 55 -8.73 -7.95 43.95
N PRO A 56 -8.48 -9.24 44.27
CA PRO A 56 -7.73 -9.59 45.46
C PRO A 56 -6.36 -8.90 45.41
N LYS A 57 -5.99 -8.25 46.53
CA LYS A 57 -4.72 -7.52 46.61
C LYS A 57 -3.59 -8.54 46.51
N LEU A 58 -2.85 -8.48 45.40
CA LEU A 58 -1.63 -9.26 45.24
C LEU A 58 -0.66 -8.88 46.37
N PRO A 59 0.00 -9.85 47.01
CA PRO A 59 1.01 -9.54 48.01
C PRO A 59 2.06 -8.63 47.38
N SER A 60 2.43 -7.58 48.12
CA SER A 60 3.51 -6.66 47.76
C SER A 60 4.78 -7.48 47.52
N ARG A 61 5.13 -7.70 46.25
CA ARG A 61 6.44 -8.26 45.88
C ARG A 61 7.43 -7.11 45.92
N LYS A 62 8.53 -7.29 46.64
CA LYS A 62 9.71 -6.41 46.52
C LYS A 62 10.09 -6.34 45.04
N SER A 63 10.39 -5.14 44.53
CA SER A 63 10.93 -5.00 43.17
C SER A 63 12.26 -5.75 43.12
N SER A 64 12.26 -6.95 42.55
CA SER A 64 13.50 -7.59 42.13
C SER A 64 14.10 -6.69 41.06
N GLY A 65 15.37 -6.32 41.22
CA GLY A 65 16.05 -5.37 40.34
C GLY A 65 15.99 -5.77 38.87
N THR A 66 16.46 -4.87 38.00
CA THR A 66 16.51 -5.13 36.57
C THR A 66 17.30 -6.41 36.25
N ILE A 67 16.77 -7.27 35.38
CA ILE A 67 17.40 -8.51 34.90
C ILE A 67 18.50 -8.21 33.86
N ILE A 68 18.78 -6.93 33.58
CA ILE A 68 19.75 -6.51 32.57
C ILE A 68 21.16 -6.80 33.07
N ILE A 69 21.76 -7.88 32.57
CA ILE A 69 23.17 -8.21 32.72
C ILE A 69 23.91 -7.64 31.49
N SER A 70 25.02 -6.92 31.72
CA SER A 70 25.86 -6.42 30.63
C SER A 70 26.45 -7.58 29.82
N ARG A 71 26.52 -7.43 28.50
CA ARG A 71 26.97 -8.49 27.59
C ARG A 71 28.40 -8.98 27.86
N ASP A 72 29.24 -8.13 28.45
CA ASP A 72 30.64 -8.42 28.77
C ASP A 72 30.85 -8.88 30.22
N SER A 73 29.78 -9.10 31.00
CA SER A 73 29.90 -9.61 32.37
C SER A 73 30.28 -11.09 32.39
N GLU A 74 31.12 -11.49 33.35
CA GLU A 74 31.52 -12.88 33.58
C GLU A 74 30.31 -13.84 33.64
N GLU A 75 29.20 -13.40 34.24
CA GLU A 75 27.96 -14.16 34.34
C GLU A 75 27.25 -14.39 32.98
N ALA A 76 27.49 -13.54 31.98
CA ALA A 76 27.00 -13.73 30.61
C ALA A 76 27.91 -14.62 29.76
N LEU A 77 29.19 -14.76 30.15
CA LEU A 77 30.21 -15.51 29.42
C LEU A 77 30.27 -16.98 29.83
N HIS A 78 29.90 -17.29 31.07
CA HIS A 78 29.79 -18.67 31.54
C HIS A 78 28.41 -19.24 31.22
N PRO A 79 28.31 -20.44 30.60
CA PRO A 79 27.05 -21.17 30.54
C PRO A 79 26.55 -21.36 31.97
N VAL A 80 25.45 -20.68 32.33
CA VAL A 80 24.77 -20.91 33.60
C VAL A 80 24.38 -22.38 33.63
N ASP A 81 25.00 -23.15 34.53
CA ASP A 81 24.64 -24.54 34.82
C ASP A 81 23.26 -24.55 35.47
N SER A 82 22.26 -24.30 34.63
CA SER A 82 20.85 -24.31 34.98
C SER A 82 20.43 -25.77 35.07
N ARG A 83 20.85 -26.40 36.17
CA ARG A 83 20.24 -27.63 36.64
C ARG A 83 18.75 -27.38 36.73
N THR A 84 18.01 -27.92 35.78
CA THR A 84 16.56 -27.83 35.74
C THR A 84 16.03 -28.57 36.97
N ASP A 85 15.54 -27.82 37.95
CA ASP A 85 14.81 -28.38 39.07
C ASP A 85 13.45 -28.88 38.59
N TYR A 86 13.00 -29.99 39.17
CA TYR A 86 11.72 -30.60 38.82
C TYR A 86 10.50 -29.70 39.10
N GLU A 87 10.70 -28.62 39.88
CA GLU A 87 9.70 -27.61 40.21
C GLU A 87 9.80 -26.34 39.32
N ASP A 88 10.74 -26.28 38.37
CA ASP A 88 10.85 -25.16 37.44
C ASP A 88 9.77 -25.22 36.37
N VAL A 89 8.80 -24.32 36.54
CA VAL A 89 7.68 -24.12 35.61
C VAL A 89 8.16 -23.83 34.18
N THR A 90 9.35 -23.25 34.00
CA THR A 90 9.92 -22.96 32.68
C THR A 90 10.48 -24.20 31.98
N ALA A 91 10.81 -25.27 32.73
CA ALA A 91 11.22 -26.56 32.19
C ALA A 91 10.02 -27.36 31.64
N MET A 92 8.81 -27.09 32.13
CA MET A 92 7.55 -27.72 31.69
C MET A 92 6.84 -26.95 30.56
N SER A 93 7.32 -25.77 30.18
CA SER A 93 6.79 -25.04 29.02
C SER A 93 7.26 -25.70 27.72
N PRO A 94 6.39 -25.86 26.69
CA PRO A 94 6.83 -26.35 25.39
C PRO A 94 7.89 -25.42 24.79
N ARG A 95 9.17 -25.80 24.90
CA ARG A 95 10.28 -25.05 24.28
C ARG A 95 10.40 -25.50 22.84
N ARG A 96 10.48 -24.54 21.92
CA ARG A 96 10.89 -24.80 20.54
C ARG A 96 12.30 -25.39 20.60
N THR A 97 12.51 -26.53 19.93
CA THR A 97 13.85 -27.14 19.87
C THR A 97 14.81 -26.18 19.18
N SER A 98 16.10 -26.24 19.51
CA SER A 98 17.11 -25.39 18.86
C SER A 98 17.08 -25.50 17.34
N GLN A 99 16.76 -26.69 16.83
CA GLN A 99 16.56 -26.97 15.40
C GLN A 99 15.37 -26.20 14.79
N ASP A 100 14.23 -26.12 15.48
CA ASP A 100 13.06 -25.37 15.00
C ASP A 100 13.33 -23.85 14.97
N LEU A 101 14.14 -23.36 15.91
CA LEU A 101 14.56 -21.97 15.96
C LEU A 101 15.52 -21.61 14.81
N GLU A 102 16.41 -22.52 14.45
CA GLU A 102 17.28 -22.38 13.26
C GLU A 102 16.48 -22.43 11.96
N GLU A 103 15.51 -23.35 11.86
CA GLU A 103 14.64 -23.48 10.70
C GLU A 103 13.78 -22.23 10.48
N MET A 104 13.14 -21.72 11.53
CA MET A 104 12.42 -20.45 11.47
C MET A 104 13.35 -19.30 11.07
N GLY A 105 14.55 -19.23 11.66
CA GLY A 105 15.54 -18.22 11.29
C GLY A 105 15.93 -18.29 9.81
N ARG A 106 15.99 -19.48 9.23
CA ARG A 106 16.24 -19.67 7.80
C ARG A 106 15.04 -19.26 6.95
N GLN A 107 13.83 -19.69 7.31
CA GLN A 107 12.60 -19.35 6.60
C GLN A 107 12.40 -17.83 6.53
N THR A 108 12.55 -17.12 7.65
CA THR A 108 12.45 -15.65 7.70
C THR A 108 13.46 -14.98 6.76
N ARG A 109 14.71 -15.46 6.73
CA ARG A 109 15.73 -14.89 5.81
C ARG A 109 15.38 -15.15 4.35
N ASP A 110 14.84 -16.32 4.04
CA ASP A 110 14.48 -16.70 2.68
C ASP A 110 13.24 -15.93 2.20
N GLU A 111 12.26 -15.67 3.09
CA GLU A 111 11.13 -14.78 2.83
C GLU A 111 11.58 -13.36 2.54
N VAL A 112 12.47 -12.78 3.37
CA VAL A 112 13.02 -11.43 3.13
C VAL A 112 13.72 -11.34 1.77
N ARG A 113 14.50 -12.35 1.39
CA ARG A 113 15.14 -12.41 0.07
C ARG A 113 14.12 -12.46 -1.06
N LYS A 114 13.05 -13.25 -0.90
CA LYS A 114 11.97 -13.33 -1.87
C LYS A 114 11.28 -11.97 -2.04
N HIS A 115 10.97 -11.28 -0.94
CA HIS A 115 10.37 -9.94 -0.97
C HIS A 115 11.29 -8.91 -1.64
N ALA A 116 12.59 -8.92 -1.31
CA ALA A 116 13.56 -8.03 -1.93
C ALA A 116 13.64 -8.25 -3.46
N LYS A 117 13.60 -9.51 -3.91
CA LYS A 117 13.61 -9.84 -5.34
C LYS A 117 12.33 -9.37 -6.05
N MET A 118 11.16 -9.63 -5.47
CA MET A 118 9.89 -9.14 -6.04
C MET A 118 9.87 -7.62 -6.16
N LEU A 119 10.40 -6.91 -5.16
CA LEU A 119 10.52 -5.46 -5.20
C LEU A 119 11.47 -5.01 -6.32
N GLN A 120 12.64 -5.66 -6.46
CA GLN A 120 13.59 -5.36 -7.53
C GLN A 120 12.95 -5.54 -8.92
N ASP A 121 12.25 -6.65 -9.13
CA ASP A 121 11.58 -6.94 -10.41
C ASP A 121 10.48 -5.91 -10.71
N SER A 122 9.70 -5.53 -9.68
CA SER A 122 8.68 -4.48 -9.78
C SER A 122 9.28 -3.11 -10.14
N LEU A 123 10.38 -2.72 -9.49
CA LEU A 123 11.08 -1.48 -9.78
C LEU A 123 11.66 -1.45 -11.20
N LEU A 124 12.21 -2.58 -11.67
CA LEU A 124 12.73 -2.69 -13.03
C LEU A 124 11.61 -2.54 -14.08
N LEU A 125 10.44 -3.13 -13.82
CA LEU A 125 9.27 -2.96 -14.68
C LEU A 125 8.81 -1.50 -14.75
N ILE A 126 8.73 -0.82 -13.60
CA ILE A 126 8.37 0.60 -13.54
C ILE A 126 9.40 1.45 -14.30
N PHE A 127 10.69 1.15 -14.14
CA PHE A 127 11.76 1.85 -14.85
C PHE A 127 11.59 1.75 -16.38
N HIS A 128 11.35 0.55 -16.93
CA HIS A 128 11.08 0.39 -18.36
C HIS A 128 9.84 1.14 -18.83
N ARG A 129 8.76 1.14 -18.03
CA ARG A 129 7.54 1.89 -18.35
C ARG A 129 7.78 3.40 -18.39
N ILE A 130 8.54 3.94 -17.44
CA ILE A 130 8.91 5.36 -17.42
C ILE A 130 9.74 5.71 -18.65
N GLN A 131 10.69 4.84 -19.02
CA GLN A 131 11.54 5.09 -20.17
C GLN A 131 10.75 5.11 -21.49
N ALA A 132 9.82 4.18 -21.68
CA ALA A 132 8.93 4.19 -22.85
C ALA A 132 8.09 5.48 -22.93
N VAL A 133 7.51 5.91 -21.81
CA VAL A 133 6.73 7.16 -21.74
C VAL A 133 7.61 8.38 -22.03
N LYS A 134 8.85 8.40 -21.52
CA LYS A 134 9.80 9.48 -21.77
C LYS A 134 10.15 9.60 -23.26
N GLU A 135 10.43 8.48 -23.93
CA GLU A 135 10.74 8.48 -25.36
C GLU A 135 9.55 8.94 -26.21
N GLU A 136 8.33 8.57 -25.86
CA GLU A 136 7.12 9.07 -26.51
C GLU A 136 6.93 10.57 -26.25
N HIS A 137 7.15 11.02 -25.02
CA HIS A 137 7.07 12.44 -24.67
C HIS A 137 8.10 13.26 -25.45
N ASP A 138 9.35 12.81 -25.54
CA ASP A 138 10.40 13.49 -26.30
C ASP A 138 10.01 13.63 -27.79
N LYS A 139 9.36 12.60 -28.37
CA LYS A 139 8.81 12.66 -29.73
C LYS A 139 7.69 13.70 -29.83
N LEU A 140 6.71 13.67 -28.91
CA LEU A 140 5.60 14.64 -28.89
C LEU A 140 6.10 16.08 -28.73
N ASP A 141 7.10 16.31 -27.87
CA ASP A 141 7.73 17.60 -27.69
C ASP A 141 8.44 18.09 -28.96
N SER A 142 9.14 17.19 -29.66
CA SER A 142 9.78 17.54 -30.93
C SER A 142 8.75 17.96 -32.00
N ASN A 143 7.65 17.21 -32.10
CA ASN A 143 6.55 17.51 -33.02
C ASN A 143 5.83 18.81 -32.64
N ASN A 144 5.61 19.05 -31.35
CA ASN A 144 4.98 20.28 -30.87
C ASN A 144 5.86 21.50 -31.18
N LYS A 145 7.18 21.41 -30.94
CA LYS A 145 8.14 22.45 -31.36
C LYS A 145 8.09 22.70 -32.86
N PHE A 146 8.02 21.63 -33.67
CA PHE A 146 7.90 21.76 -35.12
C PHE A 146 6.62 22.49 -35.54
N LEU A 147 5.46 22.11 -34.97
CA LEU A 147 4.18 22.75 -35.24
C LEU A 147 4.17 24.23 -34.81
N GLN A 148 4.69 24.54 -33.63
CA GLN A 148 4.81 25.92 -33.15
C GLN A 148 5.67 26.77 -34.08
N LYS A 149 6.82 26.25 -34.53
CA LYS A 149 7.67 26.93 -35.51
C LYS A 149 6.93 27.15 -36.82
N TYR A 150 6.27 26.13 -37.36
CA TYR A 150 5.54 26.22 -38.61
C TYR A 150 4.41 27.27 -38.56
N ILE A 151 3.64 27.27 -37.47
CA ILE A 151 2.59 28.26 -37.23
C ILE A 151 3.19 29.67 -37.09
N GLY A 152 4.30 29.80 -36.35
CA GLY A 152 5.03 31.07 -36.21
C GLY A 152 5.51 31.63 -37.56
N ASP A 153 6.13 30.79 -38.38
CA ASP A 153 6.60 31.13 -39.72
C ASP A 153 5.42 31.55 -40.61
N LEU A 154 4.32 30.79 -40.62
CA LEU A 154 3.14 31.08 -41.42
C LEU A 154 2.46 32.39 -41.01
N MET A 155 2.35 32.66 -39.70
CA MET A 155 1.80 33.92 -39.19
C MET A 155 2.71 35.10 -39.52
N SER A 156 4.03 34.92 -39.47
CA SER A 156 5.00 35.94 -39.85
C SER A 156 4.91 36.28 -41.34
N THR A 157 4.89 35.27 -42.22
CA THR A 157 4.75 35.46 -43.66
C THR A 157 3.38 36.07 -44.02
N SER A 158 2.30 35.65 -43.34
CA SER A 158 0.94 36.15 -43.60
C SER A 158 0.80 37.64 -43.29
N LYS A 159 1.49 38.17 -42.26
CA LYS A 159 1.51 39.60 -41.97
C LYS A 159 2.24 40.40 -43.05
N ILE A 160 3.30 39.84 -43.62
CA ILE A 160 4.10 40.51 -44.66
C ILE A 160 3.34 40.55 -46.00
N THR A 161 2.70 39.45 -46.40
CA THR A 161 1.95 39.37 -47.67
C THR A 161 0.63 40.17 -47.63
N ALA A 162 -0.06 40.21 -46.49
CA ALA A 162 -1.29 41.00 -46.35
C ALA A 162 -1.04 42.53 -46.38
N SER A 163 0.09 42.98 -45.81
CA SER A 163 0.52 44.38 -45.83
C SER A 163 0.96 44.85 -47.24
N GLY A 164 1.54 43.96 -48.05
CA GLY A 164 1.96 44.28 -49.42
C GLY A 164 0.81 44.45 -50.42
N SER A 165 -0.31 43.75 -50.22
CA SER A 165 -1.45 43.79 -51.16
C SER A 165 -2.33 45.04 -51.01
N SER A 166 -2.31 45.73 -49.88
CA SER A 166 -3.13 46.93 -49.65
C SER A 166 -2.51 48.22 -50.20
N ARG A 167 -1.21 48.22 -50.52
CA ARG A 167 -0.50 49.40 -51.05
C ARG A 167 -0.51 49.50 -52.59
N ALA A 168 -0.91 48.44 -53.29
CA ALA A 168 -0.97 48.39 -54.76
C ALA A 168 -2.29 48.92 -55.36
N LYS A 169 -3.21 49.42 -54.54
CA LYS A 169 -4.43 50.15 -54.96
C LYS A 169 -4.37 51.59 -54.45
N LYS A 170 -3.51 52.42 -55.05
CA LYS A 170 -3.64 53.88 -54.99
C LYS A 170 -2.94 54.50 -56.19
#